data_AF-A0A5S9ISB1-F1
#
_entry.id   AF-A0A5S9ISB1-F1
#
_cell.length_a   1.000
_cell.length_b   1.000
_cell.length_c   1.000
_cell.angle_alpha   90.00
_cell.angle_beta   90.00
_cell.angle_gamma   90.00
#
_symmetry.space_group_name_H-M   'P 1'
#
loop_
_entity.id
_entity.type
_entity.pdbx_description
1 polymer ?
#
loop_
_entity_poly.entity_id
_entity_poly.type
_entity_poly.pdbx_seq_one_letter_code
_entity_poly.pdbx_strand_id
1 'polypeptide(L)'
;MQFLSPHQVSNWYHTSLHYSGYRKLHSWSIEIWRELINHGYCAFPPGLIAKILGKLTHRNAGVHFPREENLEDKLINIIVSGRGFAQLEGEFLMTKEQNHKKCLAVIKRIAEKAGSFYHPQILFSINDAEQGLVIDEKSDDDFSNVLETIYNQAISHFVKNNQSIDEHDIFEILHPHLFASPTARSLFLKMVDSQRQLRENVAGEVTPVKENDEVAATFGEPQSLPLGGYDAITRKGDLASLVPSELAYIEEEEAIDYFDYKYMQNELMYFKREEGIVFRIRRQGHLFLVLDHEMEHERNLADLFAFVLVFCEKLFHVFIKDIMTMNVYFQGYLPSEIQSAISFLQHYLEEGNYHNRVKIYQGSNIQVTESKKKYQQWYIGPEMPDLKLDKKVEFVFPELKNITKSNRCFFLADVIDDLIEKIAGMSYY
;
A
#
# COMPACT_ATOMS: atom_id res chain seq x y z
N MET A 1 25.70 0.82 34.30
CA MET A 1 25.83 0.28 32.93
C MET A 1 27.19 0.70 32.42
N GLN A 2 28.02 -0.23 31.99
CA GLN A 2 29.36 0.05 31.49
C GLN A 2 29.32 -0.08 29.96
N PHE A 3 29.80 0.95 29.26
CA PHE A 3 29.96 0.89 27.81
C PHE A 3 31.14 -0.02 27.47
N LEU A 4 31.00 -0.83 26.42
CA LEU A 4 32.08 -1.66 25.90
C LEU A 4 33.19 -0.77 25.33
N SER A 5 34.44 -1.12 25.60
CA SER A 5 35.59 -0.48 24.96
C SER A 5 35.71 -0.91 23.49
N PRO A 6 36.43 -0.16 22.62
CA PRO A 6 36.63 -0.54 21.22
C PRO A 6 37.15 -1.98 21.03
N HIS A 7 38.05 -2.46 21.90
CA HIS A 7 38.53 -3.85 21.88
C HIS A 7 37.41 -4.86 22.18
N GLN A 8 36.52 -4.54 23.13
CA GLN A 8 35.37 -5.37 23.45
C GLN A 8 34.33 -5.37 22.33
N VAL A 9 34.15 -4.24 21.63
CA VAL A 9 33.28 -4.15 20.46
C VAL A 9 33.84 -4.97 19.28
N SER A 10 35.15 -4.90 19.03
CA SER A 10 35.82 -5.78 18.05
C SER A 10 35.56 -7.25 18.38
N ASN A 11 35.73 -7.62 19.64
CA ASN A 11 35.53 -8.99 20.08
C ASN A 11 34.06 -9.45 19.99
N TRP A 12 33.09 -8.59 20.35
CA TRP A 12 31.66 -8.83 20.11
C TRP A 12 31.37 -9.08 18.62
N TYR A 13 31.91 -8.22 17.74
CA TYR A 13 31.77 -8.35 16.30
C TYR A 13 32.32 -9.69 15.80
N HIS A 14 33.56 -10.02 16.15
CA HIS A 14 34.19 -11.28 15.73
C HIS A 14 33.51 -12.52 16.32
N THR A 15 33.06 -12.46 17.58
CA THR A 15 32.32 -13.56 18.21
C THR A 15 31.01 -13.80 17.47
N SER A 16 30.26 -12.74 17.14
CA SER A 16 29.04 -12.86 16.34
C SER A 16 29.31 -13.43 14.95
N LEU A 17 30.36 -12.97 14.26
CA LEU A 17 30.72 -13.51 12.94
C LEU A 17 31.09 -14.99 13.01
N HIS A 18 31.90 -15.37 13.99
CA HIS A 18 32.30 -16.75 14.19
C HIS A 18 31.09 -17.64 14.50
N TYR A 19 30.21 -17.20 15.40
CA TYR A 19 28.94 -17.87 15.71
C TYR A 19 28.07 -18.04 14.46
N SER A 20 28.18 -17.12 13.50
CA SER A 20 27.40 -17.11 12.26
C SER A 20 28.09 -17.80 11.08
N GLY A 21 29.34 -18.25 11.23
CA GLY A 21 30.09 -18.93 10.16
C GLY A 21 30.69 -17.98 9.13
N TYR A 22 30.96 -16.73 9.53
CA TYR A 22 31.61 -15.72 8.70
C TYR A 22 33.01 -15.41 9.24
N ARG A 23 34.00 -15.35 8.35
CA ARG A 23 35.33 -14.81 8.65
C ARG A 23 35.33 -13.29 8.63
N LYS A 24 34.61 -12.72 7.66
CA LYS A 24 34.55 -11.28 7.41
C LYS A 24 33.29 -10.94 6.62
N LEU A 25 32.65 -9.82 6.94
CA LEU A 25 31.52 -9.29 6.16
C LEU A 25 31.99 -8.40 5.00
N HIS A 26 31.18 -8.32 3.96
CA HIS A 26 31.35 -7.31 2.92
C HIS A 26 30.96 -5.92 3.42
N SER A 27 31.50 -4.86 2.80
CA SER A 27 31.31 -3.46 3.23
C SER A 27 29.84 -3.07 3.37
N TRP A 28 29.00 -3.44 2.40
CA TRP A 28 27.59 -3.11 2.39
C TRP A 28 26.80 -3.73 3.57
N SER A 29 27.19 -4.91 4.06
CA SER A 29 26.56 -5.53 5.24
C SER A 29 27.02 -4.85 6.53
N ILE A 30 28.28 -4.42 6.58
CA ILE A 30 28.82 -3.62 7.69
C ILE A 30 28.12 -2.26 7.78
N GLU A 31 27.86 -1.62 6.65
CA GLU A 31 27.12 -0.35 6.60
C GLU A 31 25.71 -0.49 7.18
N ILE A 32 24.98 -1.57 6.86
CA ILE A 32 23.64 -1.84 7.45
C ILE A 32 23.74 -2.00 8.97
N TRP A 33 24.76 -2.71 9.46
CA TRP A 33 24.98 -2.87 10.90
C TRP A 33 25.30 -1.52 11.58
N ARG A 34 26.12 -0.67 10.96
CA ARG A 34 26.40 0.68 11.44
C ARG A 34 25.14 1.53 11.56
N GLU A 35 24.29 1.50 10.53
CA GLU A 35 23.01 2.21 10.58
C GLU A 35 22.09 1.68 11.69
N LEU A 36 22.05 0.38 11.92
CA LEU A 36 21.30 -0.18 13.05
C LEU A 36 21.81 0.30 14.41
N ILE A 37 23.12 0.42 14.59
CA ILE A 37 23.72 1.01 15.79
C ILE A 37 23.28 2.47 15.95
N ASN A 38 23.26 3.27 14.87
CA ASN A 38 22.73 4.65 14.90
C ASN A 38 21.26 4.71 15.34
N HIS A 39 20.50 3.64 15.10
CA HIS A 39 19.12 3.49 15.55
C HIS A 39 18.96 2.82 16.93
N GLY A 40 20.05 2.60 17.66
CA GLY A 40 20.05 2.07 19.03
C GLY A 40 20.04 0.54 19.15
N TYR A 41 20.21 -0.19 18.04
CA TYR A 41 20.23 -1.66 18.01
C TYR A 41 21.66 -2.22 18.20
N CYS A 42 22.42 -1.73 19.18
CA CYS A 42 23.84 -2.08 19.36
C CYS A 42 24.07 -3.58 19.60
N ALA A 43 23.12 -4.25 20.25
CA ALA A 43 23.18 -5.66 20.59
C ALA A 43 22.65 -6.59 19.48
N PHE A 44 22.27 -6.04 18.33
CA PHE A 44 21.92 -6.85 17.16
C PHE A 44 23.19 -7.53 16.58
N PRO A 45 23.26 -8.88 16.51
CA PRO A 45 24.47 -9.57 16.07
C PRO A 45 24.77 -9.32 14.59
N PRO A 46 25.96 -8.82 14.21
CA PRO A 46 26.32 -8.54 12.81
C PRO A 46 26.30 -9.79 11.91
N GLY A 47 26.61 -10.96 12.46
CA GLY A 47 26.55 -12.21 11.70
C GLY A 47 25.11 -12.68 11.40
N LEU A 48 24.15 -12.40 12.28
CA LEU A 48 22.72 -12.63 12.03
C LEU A 48 22.22 -11.75 10.87
N ILE A 49 22.64 -10.48 10.83
CA ILE A 49 22.33 -9.56 9.71
C ILE A 49 22.78 -10.17 8.39
N ALA A 50 24.03 -10.63 8.34
CA ALA A 50 24.59 -11.21 7.13
C ALA A 50 23.80 -12.43 6.65
N LYS A 51 23.35 -13.30 7.56
CA LYS A 51 22.51 -14.44 7.20
C LYS A 51 21.12 -14.04 6.70
N ILE A 52 20.44 -13.11 7.37
CA ILE A 52 19.13 -12.62 6.94
C ILE A 52 19.24 -12.00 5.54
N LEU A 53 20.25 -11.14 5.33
CA LEU A 53 20.50 -10.53 4.03
C LEU A 53 20.85 -11.56 2.96
N GLY A 54 21.63 -12.58 3.31
CA GLY A 54 21.97 -13.68 2.40
C GLY A 54 20.74 -14.46 1.95
N LYS A 55 19.76 -14.66 2.84
CA LYS A 55 18.46 -15.26 2.50
C LYS A 55 17.60 -14.32 1.66
N LEU A 56 17.46 -13.06 2.05
CA LEU A 56 16.61 -12.08 1.34
C LEU A 56 17.10 -11.73 -0.06
N THR A 57 18.41 -11.61 -0.25
CA THR A 57 18.99 -11.07 -1.50
C THR A 57 19.60 -12.14 -2.40
N HIS A 58 19.74 -13.38 -1.90
CA HIS A 58 20.54 -14.45 -2.51
C HIS A 58 21.98 -14.04 -2.87
N ARG A 59 22.51 -12.99 -2.24
CA ARG A 59 23.89 -12.55 -2.39
C ARG A 59 24.67 -12.93 -1.16
N ASN A 60 25.94 -13.24 -1.37
CA ASN A 60 26.81 -13.49 -0.25
C ASN A 60 27.07 -12.18 0.52
N ALA A 61 26.85 -12.20 1.84
CA ALA A 61 27.08 -11.07 2.74
C ALA A 61 28.50 -11.08 3.36
N GLY A 62 29.29 -12.15 3.14
CA GLY A 62 30.67 -12.22 3.63
C GLY A 62 31.43 -13.48 3.23
N VAL A 63 32.65 -13.63 3.74
CA VAL A 63 33.46 -14.84 3.50
C VAL A 63 33.06 -15.91 4.51
N HIS A 64 32.53 -17.03 4.01
CA HIS A 64 32.05 -18.13 4.85
C HIS A 64 33.14 -19.11 5.27
N PHE A 65 32.89 -19.81 6.38
CA PHE A 65 33.58 -21.04 6.73
C PHE A 65 32.59 -22.08 7.29
N PRO A 66 32.91 -23.38 7.21
CA PRO A 66 32.01 -24.43 7.70
C PRO A 66 31.79 -24.31 9.21
N ARG A 67 30.53 -24.40 9.64
CA ARG A 67 30.16 -24.52 11.05
C ARG A 67 28.96 -25.46 11.21
N GLU A 68 28.76 -25.96 12.43
CA GLU A 68 27.56 -26.71 12.80
C GLU A 68 26.36 -25.76 12.98
N GLU A 69 25.15 -26.30 12.83
CA GLU A 69 23.91 -25.55 13.08
C GLU A 69 23.77 -25.16 14.56
N ASN A 70 23.22 -23.98 14.83
CA ASN A 70 23.06 -23.46 16.19
C ASN A 70 21.73 -22.70 16.38
N LEU A 71 21.58 -21.97 17.50
CA LEU A 71 20.36 -21.24 17.82
C LEU A 71 20.02 -20.16 16.78
N GLU A 72 21.02 -19.56 16.14
CA GLU A 72 20.81 -18.59 15.08
C GLU A 72 20.10 -19.20 13.88
N ASP A 73 20.48 -20.42 13.47
CA ASP A 73 19.83 -21.11 12.34
C ASP A 73 18.37 -21.42 12.65
N LYS A 74 18.07 -21.78 13.90
CA LYS A 74 16.68 -21.96 14.35
C LYS A 74 15.89 -20.66 14.24
N LEU A 75 16.46 -19.54 14.70
CA LEU A 75 15.80 -18.22 14.59
C LEU A 75 15.58 -17.82 13.13
N ILE A 76 16.58 -18.00 12.26
CA ILE A 76 16.45 -17.71 10.83
C ILE A 76 15.37 -18.57 10.20
N ASN A 77 15.33 -19.87 10.51
CA ASN A 77 14.29 -20.75 9.97
C ASN A 77 12.90 -20.30 10.42
N ILE A 78 12.73 -19.83 11.66
CA ILE A 78 11.46 -19.25 12.13
C ILE A 78 11.11 -17.98 11.34
N ILE A 79 12.07 -17.07 11.12
CA ILE A 79 11.84 -15.83 10.36
C ILE A 79 11.48 -16.13 8.90
N VAL A 80 12.24 -17.01 8.24
CA VAL A 80 12.09 -17.34 6.82
C VAL A 80 10.82 -18.15 6.56
N SER A 81 10.43 -19.04 7.48
CA SER A 81 9.17 -19.79 7.38
C SER A 81 7.95 -18.97 7.79
N GLY A 82 8.16 -17.78 8.37
CA GLY A 82 7.09 -16.84 8.71
C GLY A 82 6.33 -16.33 7.49
N ARG A 83 5.06 -15.99 7.67
CA ARG A 83 4.26 -15.32 6.63
C ARG A 83 4.93 -14.00 6.23
N GLY A 84 4.82 -13.65 4.95
CA GLY A 84 5.35 -12.42 4.36
C GLY A 84 6.82 -12.45 3.94
N PHE A 85 7.66 -13.34 4.48
CA PHE A 85 9.08 -13.38 4.12
C PHE A 85 9.30 -13.73 2.64
N ALA A 86 8.57 -14.71 2.11
CA ALA A 86 8.65 -15.09 0.69
C ALA A 86 8.25 -13.94 -0.26
N GLN A 87 7.30 -13.09 0.16
CA GLN A 87 6.91 -11.92 -0.63
C GLN A 87 8.04 -10.87 -0.63
N LEU A 88 8.68 -10.62 0.52
CA LEU A 88 9.86 -9.76 0.57
C LEU A 88 11.00 -10.30 -0.30
N GLU A 89 11.31 -11.60 -0.21
CA GLU A 89 12.33 -12.25 -1.04
C GLU A 89 12.04 -12.04 -2.54
N GLY A 90 10.78 -12.22 -2.96
CA GLY A 90 10.35 -11.93 -4.33
C GLY A 90 10.60 -10.48 -4.77
N GLU A 91 10.28 -9.51 -3.90
CA GLU A 91 10.51 -8.07 -4.18
C GLU A 91 12.00 -7.74 -4.38
N PHE A 92 12.89 -8.32 -3.55
CA PHE A 92 14.34 -8.12 -3.67
C PHE A 92 14.92 -8.80 -4.91
N LEU A 93 14.39 -9.95 -5.33
CA LEU A 93 14.78 -10.63 -6.55
C LEU A 93 14.42 -9.83 -7.82
N MET A 94 13.23 -9.23 -7.83
CA MET A 94 12.69 -8.52 -8.99
C MET A 94 13.36 -7.16 -9.22
N THR A 95 13.67 -6.43 -8.15
CA THR A 95 14.13 -5.04 -8.26
C THR A 95 15.61 -4.90 -8.65
N LYS A 96 16.47 -5.91 -8.44
CA LYS A 96 17.93 -5.95 -8.73
C LYS A 96 18.80 -4.82 -8.16
N GLU A 97 18.21 -3.68 -7.79
CA GLU A 97 18.82 -2.55 -7.11
C GLU A 97 19.03 -2.89 -5.63
N GLN A 98 20.26 -2.62 -5.17
CA GLN A 98 20.63 -2.70 -3.77
C GLN A 98 19.98 -1.55 -3.01
N ASN A 99 18.69 -1.67 -2.72
CA ASN A 99 18.02 -0.67 -1.91
C ASN A 99 18.40 -0.89 -0.44
N HIS A 100 19.57 -0.38 -0.07
CA HIS A 100 20.12 -0.39 1.29
C HIS A 100 19.06 0.01 2.33
N LYS A 101 18.22 0.99 2.01
CA LYS A 101 17.13 1.45 2.88
C LYS A 101 16.07 0.37 3.10
N LYS A 102 15.69 -0.39 2.05
CA LYS A 102 14.76 -1.53 2.19
C LYS A 102 15.38 -2.62 3.06
N CYS A 103 16.64 -3.01 2.82
CA CYS A 103 17.32 -3.99 3.66
C CYS A 103 17.33 -3.57 5.13
N LEU A 104 17.71 -2.32 5.41
CA LEU A 104 17.69 -1.76 6.75
C LEU A 104 16.28 -1.78 7.36
N ALA A 105 15.25 -1.45 6.60
CA ALA A 105 13.86 -1.51 7.04
C ALA A 105 13.43 -2.94 7.42
N VAL A 106 13.80 -3.95 6.62
CA VAL A 106 13.52 -5.36 6.96
C VAL A 106 14.21 -5.75 8.28
N ILE A 107 15.50 -5.44 8.43
CA ILE A 107 16.22 -5.80 9.65
C ILE A 107 15.66 -5.08 10.88
N LYS A 108 15.33 -3.79 10.77
CA LYS A 108 14.65 -3.05 11.84
C LYS A 108 13.33 -3.70 12.20
N ARG A 109 12.52 -4.12 11.23
CA ARG A 109 11.23 -4.76 11.51
C ARG A 109 11.38 -6.10 12.19
N ILE A 110 12.36 -6.90 11.76
CA ILE A 110 12.71 -8.16 12.44
C ILE A 110 13.16 -7.87 13.87
N ALA A 111 14.00 -6.85 14.10
CA ALA A 111 14.42 -6.43 15.42
C ALA A 111 13.22 -6.06 16.32
N GLU A 112 12.31 -5.21 15.84
CA GLU A 112 11.10 -4.82 16.58
C GLU A 112 10.26 -6.04 17.00
N LYS A 113 10.02 -6.98 16.08
CA LYS A 113 9.24 -8.19 16.37
C LYS A 113 9.95 -9.18 17.28
N ALA A 114 11.28 -9.19 17.28
CA ALA A 114 12.10 -10.03 18.14
C ALA A 114 12.29 -9.49 19.57
N GLY A 115 11.79 -8.29 19.89
CA GLY A 115 12.04 -7.63 21.19
C GLY A 115 13.30 -6.76 21.22
N SER A 116 13.66 -6.14 20.09
CA SER A 116 14.73 -5.14 19.90
C SER A 116 16.16 -5.61 20.15
N PHE A 117 16.38 -6.92 20.37
CA PHE A 117 17.71 -7.51 20.59
C PHE A 117 18.52 -6.76 21.66
N TYR A 118 17.91 -6.37 22.78
CA TYR A 118 18.60 -5.63 23.84
C TYR A 118 19.33 -6.55 24.81
N HIS A 119 20.57 -6.23 25.17
CA HIS A 119 21.30 -6.90 26.24
C HIS A 119 22.10 -5.91 27.10
N PRO A 120 21.97 -5.92 28.45
CA PRO A 120 22.63 -4.93 29.32
C PRO A 120 24.16 -4.89 29.25
N GLN A 121 24.79 -5.99 28.80
CA GLN A 121 26.24 -6.08 28.65
C GLN A 121 26.75 -5.58 27.30
N ILE A 122 25.86 -5.29 26.34
CA ILE A 122 26.23 -4.86 24.99
C ILE A 122 25.68 -3.45 24.76
N LEU A 123 26.49 -2.47 25.17
CA LEU A 123 26.21 -1.04 24.99
C LEU A 123 27.50 -0.36 24.53
N PHE A 124 27.45 0.32 23.40
CA PHE A 124 28.60 1.05 22.84
C PHE A 124 28.10 2.15 21.89
N SER A 125 28.92 3.18 21.67
CA SER A 125 28.62 4.24 20.70
C SER A 125 29.01 3.84 19.28
N ILE A 126 28.51 4.56 18.28
CA ILE A 126 28.93 4.37 16.89
C ILE A 126 30.44 4.55 16.71
N ASN A 127 31.04 5.51 17.43
CA ASN A 127 32.48 5.76 17.37
C ASN A 127 33.28 4.58 17.93
N ASP A 128 32.81 3.94 19.01
CA ASP A 128 33.45 2.74 19.56
C ASP A 128 33.34 1.56 18.58
N ALA A 129 32.22 1.46 17.86
CA ALA A 129 32.05 0.47 16.80
C ALA A 129 32.99 0.71 15.62
N GLU A 130 33.16 1.96 15.18
CA GLU A 130 34.09 2.31 14.11
C GLU A 130 35.54 2.01 14.49
N GLN A 131 35.95 2.34 15.71
CA GLN A 131 37.27 2.02 16.23
C GLN A 131 37.46 0.51 16.39
N GLY A 132 36.46 -0.21 16.90
CA GLY A 132 36.47 -1.66 17.07
C GLY A 132 36.63 -2.40 15.75
N LEU A 133 36.01 -1.93 14.65
CA LEU A 133 36.14 -2.54 13.32
C LEU A 133 37.57 -2.46 12.73
N VAL A 134 38.45 -1.61 13.26
CA VAL A 134 39.85 -1.47 12.82
C VAL A 134 40.80 -2.35 13.64
N ILE A 135 40.39 -2.75 14.84
CA ILE A 135 41.22 -3.55 15.77
C ILE A 135 41.13 -5.03 15.39
N ASP A 136 42.27 -5.64 15.04
CA ASP A 136 42.40 -7.07 14.69
C ASP A 136 42.82 -7.94 15.91
N GLU A 137 43.02 -7.32 17.08
CA GLU A 137 43.42 -8.00 18.30
C GLU A 137 42.21 -8.58 19.05
N LYS A 138 42.29 -9.87 19.40
CA LYS A 138 41.28 -10.55 20.20
C LYS A 138 41.40 -10.17 21.69
N SER A 139 40.30 -9.72 22.28
CA SER A 139 40.14 -9.64 23.75
C SER A 139 39.85 -11.03 24.32
N ASP A 140 40.18 -11.26 25.59
CA ASP A 140 39.88 -12.49 26.33
C ASP A 140 38.39 -12.62 26.72
N ASP A 141 37.57 -11.58 26.50
CA ASP A 141 36.14 -11.60 26.85
C ASP A 141 35.36 -12.62 25.97
N ASP A 142 34.65 -13.58 26.56
CA ASP A 142 33.81 -14.49 25.77
C ASP A 142 32.34 -14.03 25.75
N PHE A 143 31.87 -13.55 24.59
CA PHE A 143 30.48 -13.12 24.38
C PHE A 143 29.53 -14.25 23.94
N SER A 144 29.99 -15.51 23.89
CA SER A 144 29.17 -16.65 23.42
C SER A 144 27.90 -16.85 24.25
N ASN A 145 28.00 -16.79 25.58
CA ASN A 145 26.84 -16.89 26.49
C ASN A 145 25.84 -15.73 26.30
N VAL A 146 26.34 -14.55 25.96
CA VAL A 146 25.52 -13.36 25.70
C VAL A 146 24.72 -13.55 24.41
N LEU A 147 25.37 -14.06 23.35
CA LEU A 147 24.70 -14.39 22.10
C LEU A 147 23.59 -15.43 22.30
N GLU A 148 23.87 -16.51 23.03
CA GLU A 148 22.86 -17.53 23.32
C GLU A 148 21.66 -16.96 24.07
N THR A 149 21.90 -16.06 25.02
CA THR A 149 20.84 -15.37 25.76
C THR A 149 19.98 -14.52 24.82
N ILE A 150 20.61 -13.72 23.95
CA ILE A 150 19.94 -12.88 22.96
C ILE A 150 19.10 -13.73 21.99
N TYR A 151 19.66 -14.81 21.42
CA TYR A 151 18.92 -15.68 20.49
C TYR A 151 17.76 -16.40 21.17
N ASN A 152 17.94 -16.92 22.38
CA ASN A 152 16.86 -17.58 23.11
C ASN A 152 15.71 -16.62 23.44
N GLN A 153 16.02 -15.37 23.80
CA GLN A 153 15.00 -14.32 24.00
C GLN A 153 14.26 -14.03 22.69
N ALA A 154 14.97 -13.81 21.59
CA ALA A 154 14.37 -13.54 20.28
C ALA A 154 13.46 -14.69 19.82
N ILE A 155 13.93 -15.95 19.91
CA ILE A 155 13.13 -17.14 19.56
C ILE A 155 11.88 -17.21 20.44
N SER A 156 12.03 -17.00 21.75
CA SER A 156 10.90 -17.01 22.67
C SER A 156 9.87 -15.94 22.31
N HIS A 157 10.30 -14.75 21.92
CA HIS A 157 9.42 -13.68 21.46
C HIS A 157 8.68 -14.03 20.16
N PHE A 158 9.37 -14.56 19.15
CA PHE A 158 8.76 -14.98 17.89
C PHE A 158 7.72 -16.09 18.10
N VAL A 159 8.06 -17.11 18.89
CA VAL A 159 7.19 -18.26 19.15
C VAL A 159 6.01 -17.86 20.03
N LYS A 160 6.24 -17.16 21.14
CA LYS A 160 5.18 -16.80 22.10
C LYS A 160 4.15 -15.86 21.50
N ASN A 161 4.59 -14.92 20.67
CA ASN A 161 3.71 -13.88 20.12
C ASN A 161 3.29 -14.18 18.68
N ASN A 162 3.60 -15.37 18.14
CA ASN A 162 3.31 -15.79 16.77
C ASN A 162 3.65 -14.69 15.73
N GLN A 163 4.83 -14.09 15.86
CA GLN A 163 5.21 -12.94 15.06
C GLN A 163 5.50 -13.35 13.61
N SER A 164 4.75 -12.76 12.68
CA SER A 164 5.00 -12.84 11.23
C SER A 164 5.31 -11.46 10.66
N ILE A 165 5.85 -11.40 9.44
CA ILE A 165 5.89 -10.15 8.67
C ILE A 165 4.53 -10.03 7.98
N ASP A 166 3.72 -9.07 8.42
CA ASP A 166 2.37 -8.89 7.93
C ASP A 166 2.36 -7.98 6.69
N GLU A 167 1.25 -7.92 5.96
CA GLU A 167 1.13 -7.10 4.74
C GLU A 167 1.45 -5.61 5.00
N HIS A 168 1.06 -5.10 6.18
CA HIS A 168 1.39 -3.74 6.61
C HIS A 168 2.90 -3.52 6.76
N ASP A 169 3.63 -4.54 7.22
CA ASP A 169 5.07 -4.48 7.39
C ASP A 169 5.77 -4.42 6.04
N ILE A 170 5.29 -5.23 5.10
CA ILE A 170 5.79 -5.26 3.71
C ILE A 170 5.56 -3.89 3.08
N PHE A 171 4.36 -3.32 3.24
CA PHE A 171 4.05 -1.99 2.72
C PHE A 171 4.97 -0.91 3.32
N GLU A 172 5.22 -0.94 4.64
CA GLU A 172 6.15 -0.03 5.31
C GLU A 172 7.59 -0.15 4.75
N ILE A 173 8.06 -1.38 4.55
CA ILE A 173 9.37 -1.68 3.99
C ILE A 173 9.50 -1.16 2.56
N LEU A 174 8.45 -1.29 1.74
CA LEU A 174 8.46 -0.87 0.35
C LEU A 174 8.34 0.65 0.18
N HIS A 175 7.67 1.33 1.11
CA HIS A 175 7.35 2.76 1.04
C HIS A 175 7.91 3.58 2.21
N PRO A 176 9.22 3.54 2.50
CA PRO A 176 9.78 4.18 3.69
C PRO A 176 9.61 5.71 3.72
N HIS A 177 9.40 6.33 2.56
CA HIS A 177 9.16 7.78 2.45
C HIS A 177 7.80 8.21 3.01
N LEU A 178 6.82 7.31 3.07
CA LEU A 178 5.50 7.58 3.67
C LEU A 178 5.55 7.53 5.20
N PHE A 179 6.55 6.84 5.77
CA PHE A 179 6.69 6.58 7.22
C PHE A 179 7.83 7.38 7.83
N ALA A 180 7.87 8.69 7.57
CA ALA A 180 8.93 9.56 8.08
C ALA A 180 8.90 9.74 9.61
N SER A 181 7.73 9.59 10.24
CA SER A 181 7.54 9.73 11.69
C SER A 181 6.84 8.50 12.30
N PRO A 182 7.07 8.19 13.59
CA PRO A 182 6.34 7.14 14.31
C PRO A 182 4.82 7.39 14.37
N THR A 183 4.41 8.66 14.40
CA THR A 183 3.01 9.10 14.40
C THR A 183 2.33 8.79 13.06
N ALA A 184 3.00 9.05 11.93
CA ALA A 184 2.50 8.68 10.60
C ALA A 184 2.29 7.17 10.47
N ARG A 185 3.18 6.36 11.05
CA ARG A 185 3.02 4.90 11.11
C ARG A 185 1.81 4.48 11.93
N SER A 186 1.65 5.03 13.13
CA SER A 186 0.49 4.75 14.00
C SER A 186 -0.83 5.14 13.31
N LEU A 187 -0.85 6.29 12.64
CA LEU A 187 -1.98 6.76 11.83
C LEU A 187 -2.33 5.78 10.71
N PHE A 188 -1.35 5.37 9.91
CA PHE A 188 -1.55 4.42 8.81
C PHE A 188 -2.14 3.10 9.29
N LEU A 189 -1.58 2.50 10.35
CA LEU A 189 -2.08 1.23 10.88
C LEU A 189 -3.54 1.36 11.33
N LYS A 190 -3.87 2.45 12.03
CA LYS A 190 -5.26 2.75 12.43
C LYS A 190 -6.16 2.94 11.21
N MET A 191 -5.69 3.64 10.18
CA MET A 191 -6.46 3.90 8.96
C MET A 191 -6.78 2.60 8.21
N VAL A 192 -5.79 1.72 8.02
CA VAL A 192 -5.99 0.44 7.31
C VAL A 192 -6.90 -0.48 8.12
N ASP A 193 -6.73 -0.53 9.44
CA ASP A 193 -7.63 -1.27 10.32
C ASP A 193 -9.08 -0.76 10.22
N SER A 194 -9.28 0.56 10.30
CA SER A 194 -10.60 1.18 10.16
C SER A 194 -11.17 0.96 8.76
N GLN A 195 -10.36 1.04 7.71
CA GLN A 195 -10.79 0.80 6.33
C GLN A 195 -11.27 -0.63 6.13
N ARG A 196 -10.52 -1.62 6.61
CA ARG A 196 -10.92 -3.04 6.56
C ARG A 196 -12.26 -3.24 7.25
N GLN A 197 -12.38 -2.76 8.49
CA GLN A 197 -13.61 -2.89 9.27
C GLN A 197 -14.79 -2.17 8.61
N LEU A 198 -14.57 -1.00 8.01
CA LEU A 198 -15.64 -0.29 7.28
C LEU A 198 -16.08 -1.07 6.05
N ARG A 199 -15.14 -1.56 5.23
CA ARG A 199 -15.47 -2.34 4.02
C ARG A 199 -16.29 -3.59 4.31
N GLU A 200 -16.01 -4.28 5.41
CA GLU A 200 -16.76 -5.47 5.84
C GLU A 200 -18.20 -5.15 6.24
N ASN A 201 -18.47 -3.92 6.68
CA ASN A 201 -19.77 -3.51 7.22
C ASN A 201 -20.63 -2.69 6.25
N VAL A 202 -20.04 -2.11 5.19
CA VAL A 202 -20.78 -1.40 4.15
C VAL A 202 -21.48 -2.41 3.24
N ALA A 203 -22.79 -2.61 3.45
CA ALA A 203 -23.55 -3.71 2.85
C ALA A 203 -24.57 -3.24 1.79
N GLY A 204 -24.92 -1.95 1.74
CA GLY A 204 -26.02 -1.47 0.89
C GLY A 204 -25.81 -1.73 -0.61
N GLU A 205 -26.60 -2.61 -1.23
CA GLU A 205 -26.67 -2.72 -2.69
C GLU A 205 -27.60 -1.64 -3.24
N VAL A 206 -27.03 -0.49 -3.58
CA VAL A 206 -27.79 0.65 -4.10
C VAL A 206 -27.74 0.63 -5.62
N THR A 207 -28.92 0.60 -6.26
CA THR A 207 -29.05 0.78 -7.71
C THR A 207 -29.43 2.22 -7.99
N PRO A 208 -28.66 2.98 -8.81
CA PRO A 208 -28.99 4.37 -9.09
C PRO A 208 -30.31 4.46 -9.87
N VAL A 209 -31.11 5.48 -9.55
CA VAL A 209 -32.34 5.78 -10.29
C VAL A 209 -31.96 6.08 -11.75
N LYS A 210 -32.69 5.51 -12.71
CA LYS A 210 -32.42 5.74 -14.15
C LYS A 210 -32.69 7.20 -14.50
N GLU A 211 -31.69 7.85 -15.09
CA GLU A 211 -31.74 9.23 -15.57
C GLU A 211 -31.72 9.23 -17.10
N ASN A 212 -32.47 10.14 -17.74
CA ASN A 212 -32.61 10.20 -19.21
C ASN A 212 -31.60 11.13 -19.90
N ASP A 213 -30.63 11.70 -19.16
CA ASP A 213 -29.64 12.63 -19.71
C ASP A 213 -28.44 11.88 -20.30
N GLU A 214 -28.55 11.53 -21.57
CA GLU A 214 -27.52 10.82 -22.31
C GLU A 214 -26.50 11.79 -22.95
N VAL A 215 -25.25 11.83 -22.45
CA VAL A 215 -24.15 12.64 -23.04
C VAL A 215 -23.17 11.74 -23.80
N ALA A 216 -22.97 12.04 -25.09
CA ALA A 216 -22.12 11.27 -26.00
C ALA A 216 -20.64 11.18 -25.52
N ALA A 217 -20.12 9.96 -25.34
CA ALA A 217 -18.69 9.74 -25.06
C ALA A 217 -17.82 10.26 -26.22
N THR A 218 -16.66 10.84 -25.88
CA THR A 218 -15.72 11.41 -26.86
C THR A 218 -14.67 10.35 -27.25
N PHE A 219 -14.27 10.33 -28.53
CA PHE A 219 -13.27 9.41 -29.06
C PHE A 219 -11.92 9.54 -28.31
N GLY A 220 -11.34 8.41 -27.85
CA GLY A 220 -10.00 8.35 -27.23
C GLY A 220 -9.93 7.95 -25.74
N GLU A 221 -11.05 7.61 -25.10
CA GLU A 221 -11.06 7.19 -23.68
C GLU A 221 -10.77 5.68 -23.51
N PRO A 222 -10.03 5.25 -22.46
CA PRO A 222 -9.66 3.86 -22.25
C PRO A 222 -10.89 2.98 -21.99
N GLN A 223 -11.09 1.97 -22.85
CA GLN A 223 -12.15 0.98 -22.71
C GLN A 223 -11.60 -0.27 -22.01
N SER A 224 -12.16 -0.64 -20.85
CA SER A 224 -11.77 -1.84 -20.11
C SER A 224 -12.48 -3.12 -20.58
N LEU A 225 -13.53 -3.01 -21.39
CA LEU A 225 -14.30 -4.15 -21.91
C LEU A 225 -14.82 -3.87 -23.33
N PRO A 226 -14.81 -4.86 -24.24
CA PRO A 226 -15.58 -4.76 -25.48
C PRO A 226 -17.07 -4.77 -25.15
N LEU A 227 -17.75 -3.65 -25.39
CA LEU A 227 -19.18 -3.50 -25.16
C LEU A 227 -19.93 -3.85 -26.46
N GLY A 228 -20.50 -5.05 -26.51
CA GLY A 228 -21.36 -5.50 -27.60
C GLY A 228 -21.71 -6.98 -27.47
N GLY A 229 -22.99 -7.29 -27.28
CA GLY A 229 -23.52 -8.65 -27.47
C GLY A 229 -23.59 -9.00 -28.97
N TYR A 230 -24.31 -10.08 -29.32
CA TYR A 230 -24.48 -10.53 -30.70
C TYR A 230 -24.99 -9.44 -31.67
N ASP A 231 -25.69 -8.42 -31.16
CA ASP A 231 -26.19 -7.26 -31.93
C ASP A 231 -25.10 -6.31 -32.42
N ALA A 232 -23.87 -6.41 -31.88
CA ALA A 232 -22.72 -5.62 -32.29
C ALA A 232 -21.88 -6.30 -33.39
N ILE A 233 -22.39 -7.38 -33.99
CA ILE A 233 -21.73 -8.09 -35.09
C ILE A 233 -22.36 -7.67 -36.41
N THR A 234 -21.53 -7.34 -37.39
CA THR A 234 -21.93 -6.94 -38.74
C THR A 234 -21.11 -7.70 -39.77
N ARG A 235 -21.66 -7.91 -40.97
CA ARG A 235 -20.95 -8.51 -42.11
C ARG A 235 -20.13 -7.50 -42.93
N LYS A 236 -20.07 -6.25 -42.45
CA LYS A 236 -19.33 -5.16 -43.09
C LYS A 236 -18.50 -4.42 -42.06
N GLY A 237 -17.18 -4.40 -42.23
CA GLY A 237 -16.25 -3.70 -41.35
C GLY A 237 -14.83 -3.75 -41.90
N ASP A 238 -13.93 -3.01 -41.27
CA ASP A 238 -12.50 -3.08 -41.54
C ASP A 238 -11.89 -4.36 -40.92
N LEU A 239 -10.84 -4.93 -41.53
CA LEU A 239 -10.12 -6.10 -41.04
C LEU A 239 -9.61 -5.91 -39.61
N ALA A 240 -9.26 -4.67 -39.25
CA ALA A 240 -8.88 -4.33 -37.88
C ALA A 240 -9.98 -4.59 -36.84
N SER A 241 -11.23 -4.78 -37.27
CA SER A 241 -12.43 -5.02 -36.44
C SER A 241 -12.97 -6.43 -36.58
N LEU A 242 -12.24 -7.33 -37.24
CA LEU A 242 -12.64 -8.73 -37.43
C LEU A 242 -12.84 -9.44 -36.09
N VAL A 243 -13.89 -10.26 -35.97
CA VAL A 243 -14.12 -11.06 -34.76
C VAL A 243 -12.99 -12.09 -34.63
N PRO A 244 -12.34 -12.24 -33.46
CA PRO A 244 -11.19 -13.15 -33.28
C PRO A 244 -11.46 -14.59 -33.66
N SER A 245 -12.71 -15.07 -33.54
CA SER A 245 -13.09 -16.42 -33.96
C SER A 245 -13.03 -16.62 -35.48
N GLU A 246 -13.06 -15.57 -36.29
CA GLU A 246 -12.90 -15.69 -37.75
C GLU A 246 -11.44 -15.96 -38.14
N LEU A 247 -10.47 -15.54 -37.31
CA LEU A 247 -9.05 -15.84 -37.55
C LEU A 247 -8.72 -17.33 -37.37
N ALA A 248 -9.59 -18.09 -36.69
CA ALA A 248 -9.43 -19.53 -36.54
C ALA A 248 -9.64 -20.30 -37.85
N TYR A 249 -10.15 -19.64 -38.90
CA TYR A 249 -10.34 -20.24 -40.22
C TYR A 249 -9.14 -20.05 -41.16
N ILE A 250 -8.06 -19.44 -40.67
CA ILE A 250 -6.82 -19.27 -41.43
C ILE A 250 -5.98 -20.54 -41.28
N GLU A 251 -5.69 -21.20 -42.40
CA GLU A 251 -4.92 -22.45 -42.42
C GLU A 251 -3.66 -22.28 -43.28
N GLU A 252 -2.48 -22.43 -42.68
CA GLU A 252 -1.18 -22.14 -43.34
C GLU A 252 -0.81 -23.15 -44.45
N GLU A 253 -1.46 -24.31 -44.48
CA GLU A 253 -1.11 -25.43 -45.37
C GLU A 253 -1.94 -25.46 -46.66
N GLU A 254 -3.03 -24.68 -46.75
CA GLU A 254 -3.93 -24.66 -47.91
C GLU A 254 -3.74 -23.40 -48.76
N ALA A 255 -3.88 -23.53 -50.09
CA ALA A 255 -3.73 -22.42 -51.02
C ALA A 255 -4.94 -21.45 -51.05
N ILE A 256 -6.09 -21.91 -50.58
CA ILE A 256 -7.33 -21.14 -50.37
C ILE A 256 -7.96 -21.74 -49.13
N ASP A 257 -8.01 -20.97 -48.05
CA ASP A 257 -8.59 -21.44 -46.78
C ASP A 257 -10.07 -21.02 -46.64
N TYR A 258 -10.68 -21.46 -45.53
CA TYR A 258 -12.09 -21.14 -45.26
C TYR A 258 -12.29 -19.66 -44.90
N PHE A 259 -11.25 -18.98 -44.44
CA PHE A 259 -11.25 -17.55 -44.23
C PHE A 259 -11.38 -16.78 -45.56
N ASP A 260 -10.59 -17.15 -46.56
CA ASP A 260 -10.59 -16.58 -47.91
C ASP A 260 -11.95 -16.77 -48.60
N TYR A 261 -12.54 -17.96 -48.48
CA TYR A 261 -13.87 -18.24 -49.01
C TYR A 261 -14.93 -17.30 -48.40
N LYS A 262 -14.93 -17.16 -47.08
CA LYS A 262 -15.84 -16.24 -46.36
C LYS A 262 -15.57 -14.78 -46.68
N TYR A 263 -14.31 -14.39 -46.87
CA TYR A 263 -13.92 -13.05 -47.27
C TYR A 263 -14.52 -12.70 -48.64
N MET A 264 -14.37 -13.59 -49.62
CA MET A 264 -14.93 -13.40 -50.97
C MET A 264 -16.46 -13.35 -50.99
N GLN A 265 -17.13 -14.12 -50.14
CA GLN A 265 -18.60 -14.14 -50.03
C GLN A 265 -19.18 -13.00 -49.17
N ASN A 266 -18.34 -12.13 -48.57
CA ASN A 266 -18.76 -11.14 -47.56
C ASN A 266 -19.52 -11.77 -46.39
N GLU A 267 -19.08 -12.95 -45.95
CA GLU A 267 -19.66 -13.69 -44.81
C GLU A 267 -18.85 -13.54 -43.52
N LEU A 268 -17.69 -12.87 -43.58
CA LEU A 268 -16.91 -12.57 -42.39
C LEU A 268 -17.67 -11.66 -41.42
N MET A 269 -17.49 -11.93 -40.15
CA MET A 269 -18.10 -11.20 -39.06
C MET A 269 -17.11 -10.18 -38.49
N TYR A 270 -17.58 -8.94 -38.36
CA TYR A 270 -16.84 -7.81 -37.84
C TYR A 270 -17.57 -7.24 -36.63
N PHE A 271 -16.82 -6.78 -35.63
CA PHE A 271 -17.38 -5.91 -34.60
C PHE A 271 -17.75 -4.55 -35.22
N LYS A 272 -18.98 -4.12 -34.97
CA LYS A 272 -19.51 -2.83 -35.37
C LYS A 272 -18.81 -1.74 -34.54
N ARG A 273 -17.72 -1.18 -35.05
CA ARG A 273 -16.96 -0.12 -34.35
C ARG A 273 -17.68 1.23 -34.27
N GLU A 274 -18.65 1.50 -35.16
CA GLU A 274 -19.16 2.87 -35.39
C GLU A 274 -20.58 3.17 -34.90
N GLU A 275 -21.27 2.31 -34.16
CA GLU A 275 -22.60 2.66 -33.62
C GLU A 275 -22.68 2.84 -32.10
N GLY A 276 -21.56 2.74 -31.39
CA GLY A 276 -21.53 3.02 -29.96
C GLY A 276 -21.17 4.47 -29.68
N ILE A 277 -22.06 5.44 -29.93
CA ILE A 277 -22.03 6.63 -29.06
C ILE A 277 -22.42 6.10 -27.69
N VAL A 278 -21.43 5.70 -26.90
CA VAL A 278 -21.69 5.27 -25.52
C VAL A 278 -22.08 6.54 -24.79
N PHE A 279 -23.36 6.69 -24.49
CA PHE A 279 -23.79 7.79 -23.64
C PHE A 279 -23.40 7.44 -22.21
N ARG A 280 -22.37 8.13 -21.70
CA ARG A 280 -21.98 8.01 -20.29
C ARG A 280 -22.26 9.35 -19.62
N ILE A 281 -22.99 9.30 -18.52
CA ILE A 281 -23.20 10.47 -17.70
C ILE A 281 -21.84 10.85 -17.10
N ARG A 282 -21.46 12.11 -17.24
CA ARG A 282 -20.25 12.67 -16.64
C ARG A 282 -20.61 13.32 -15.33
N ARG A 283 -20.07 12.79 -14.24
CA ARG A 283 -20.38 13.24 -12.88
C ARG A 283 -19.16 13.79 -12.20
N GLN A 284 -19.33 14.92 -11.53
CA GLN A 284 -18.29 15.54 -10.73
C GLN A 284 -18.85 15.82 -9.34
N GLY A 285 -18.45 15.01 -8.36
CA GLY A 285 -18.80 15.23 -6.97
C GLY A 285 -17.77 16.08 -6.24
N HIS A 286 -18.26 16.86 -5.29
CA HIS A 286 -17.49 17.72 -4.41
C HIS A 286 -17.86 17.38 -2.97
N LEU A 287 -16.96 16.70 -2.26
CA LEU A 287 -17.11 16.30 -0.86
C LEU A 287 -16.35 17.29 0.03
N PHE A 288 -17.08 18.02 0.88
CA PHE A 288 -16.53 19.00 1.81
C PHE A 288 -16.52 18.43 3.23
N LEU A 289 -15.32 18.34 3.81
CA LEU A 289 -15.09 17.83 5.15
C LEU A 289 -14.51 18.96 6.00
N VAL A 290 -15.30 19.45 6.96
CA VAL A 290 -14.86 20.45 7.93
C VAL A 290 -14.23 19.72 9.10
N LEU A 291 -12.94 19.97 9.29
CA LEU A 291 -12.12 19.40 10.34
C LEU A 291 -12.12 20.33 11.55
N ASP A 292 -12.14 19.72 12.73
CA ASP A 292 -12.04 20.38 14.02
C ASP A 292 -10.81 19.89 14.81
N HIS A 293 -10.65 20.40 16.03
CA HIS A 293 -9.54 20.01 16.90
C HIS A 293 -9.55 18.53 17.31
N GLU A 294 -10.66 17.81 17.14
CA GLU A 294 -10.71 16.38 17.47
C GLU A 294 -9.95 15.53 16.46
N MET A 295 -9.76 16.05 15.25
CA MET A 295 -8.97 15.42 14.19
C MET A 295 -7.47 15.44 14.48
N GLU A 296 -7.01 16.14 15.52
CA GLU A 296 -5.62 16.01 16.01
C GLU A 296 -5.36 14.63 16.61
N HIS A 297 -6.40 13.97 17.12
CA HIS A 297 -6.27 12.61 17.62
C HIS A 297 -6.14 11.64 16.43
N GLU A 298 -4.97 11.01 16.28
CA GLU A 298 -4.61 10.12 15.15
C GLU A 298 -5.73 9.14 14.76
N ARG A 299 -6.46 8.62 15.75
CA ARG A 299 -7.56 7.68 15.47
C ARG A 299 -8.75 8.32 14.74
N ASN A 300 -9.15 9.52 15.11
CA ASN A 300 -10.28 10.20 14.47
C ASN A 300 -9.90 10.58 13.04
N LEU A 301 -8.66 11.04 12.84
CA LEU A 301 -8.11 11.29 11.52
C LEU A 301 -8.07 9.99 10.67
N ALA A 302 -7.60 8.88 11.25
CA ALA A 302 -7.62 7.58 10.59
C ALA A 302 -9.04 7.13 10.19
N ASP A 303 -10.01 7.26 11.10
CA ASP A 303 -11.43 6.91 10.85
C ASP A 303 -12.01 7.78 9.71
N LEU A 304 -11.68 9.07 9.66
CA LEU A 304 -12.09 10.00 8.58
C LEU A 304 -11.50 9.59 7.22
N PHE A 305 -10.20 9.31 7.16
CA PHE A 305 -9.55 8.95 5.89
C PHE A 305 -10.02 7.58 5.39
N ALA A 306 -10.24 6.64 6.31
CA ALA A 306 -10.86 5.35 5.99
C ALA A 306 -12.29 5.54 5.45
N PHE A 307 -13.09 6.43 6.05
CA PHE A 307 -14.41 6.80 5.54
C PHE A 307 -14.33 7.35 4.11
N VAL A 308 -13.42 8.28 3.83
CA VAL A 308 -13.26 8.87 2.48
C VAL A 308 -12.95 7.81 1.43
N LEU A 309 -12.01 6.89 1.74
CA LEU A 309 -11.64 5.80 0.83
C LEU A 309 -12.83 4.89 0.53
N VAL A 310 -13.48 4.38 1.57
CA VAL A 310 -14.59 3.43 1.42
C VAL A 310 -15.80 4.09 0.77
N PHE A 311 -16.10 5.34 1.11
CA PHE A 311 -17.15 6.12 0.47
C PHE A 311 -16.88 6.28 -1.03
N CYS A 312 -15.68 6.71 -1.43
CA CYS A 312 -15.35 6.88 -2.85
C CYS A 312 -15.40 5.56 -3.61
N GLU A 313 -14.88 4.47 -3.03
CA GLU A 313 -14.94 3.13 -3.62
C GLU A 313 -16.38 2.67 -3.84
N LYS A 314 -17.23 2.79 -2.80
CA LYS A 314 -18.65 2.43 -2.87
C LYS A 314 -19.38 3.25 -3.91
N LEU A 315 -19.13 4.56 -3.95
CA LEU A 315 -19.73 5.48 -4.90
C LEU A 315 -19.34 5.12 -6.34
N PHE A 316 -18.06 4.84 -6.60
CA PHE A 316 -17.60 4.37 -7.92
C PHE A 316 -18.17 3.02 -8.32
N HIS A 317 -18.41 2.13 -7.36
CA HIS A 317 -19.06 0.86 -7.61
C HIS A 317 -20.54 1.04 -7.99
N VAL A 318 -21.29 1.87 -7.27
CA VAL A 318 -22.71 2.18 -7.58
C VAL A 318 -22.85 2.83 -8.96
N PHE A 319 -21.92 3.75 -9.30
CA PHE A 319 -21.91 4.46 -10.58
C PHE A 319 -20.88 3.89 -11.56
N ILE A 320 -20.68 2.56 -11.59
CA ILE A 320 -19.65 1.91 -12.42
C ILE A 320 -19.80 2.18 -13.93
N LYS A 321 -21.02 2.49 -14.38
CA LYS A 321 -21.33 2.81 -15.79
C LYS A 321 -21.00 4.26 -16.17
N ASP A 322 -20.83 5.14 -15.19
CA ASP A 322 -20.67 6.58 -15.37
C ASP A 322 -19.21 7.00 -15.28
N ILE A 323 -18.88 8.13 -15.93
CA ILE A 323 -17.56 8.75 -15.77
C ILE A 323 -17.63 9.65 -14.57
N MET A 324 -17.21 9.10 -13.43
CA MET A 324 -17.28 9.81 -12.16
C MET A 324 -15.92 10.28 -11.68
N THR A 325 -15.88 11.55 -11.30
CA THR A 325 -14.76 12.20 -10.59
C THR A 325 -15.23 12.75 -9.25
N MET A 326 -14.38 12.67 -8.23
CA MET A 326 -14.62 13.15 -6.88
C MET A 326 -13.52 14.13 -6.48
N ASN A 327 -13.93 15.29 -6.01
CA ASN A 327 -13.03 16.27 -5.40
C ASN A 327 -13.31 16.29 -3.90
N VAL A 328 -12.33 15.95 -3.09
CA VAL A 328 -12.41 15.92 -1.63
C VAL A 328 -11.70 17.14 -1.07
N TYR A 329 -12.41 17.92 -0.27
CA TYR A 329 -11.97 19.19 0.28
C TYR A 329 -11.87 19.09 1.80
N PHE A 330 -10.65 19.21 2.33
CA PHE A 330 -10.40 19.32 3.76
C PHE A 330 -10.30 20.80 4.17
N GLN A 331 -11.23 21.24 5.01
CA GLN A 331 -11.39 22.63 5.46
C GLN A 331 -11.38 22.73 6.98
N GLY A 332 -11.22 23.93 7.53
CA GLY A 332 -11.24 24.17 8.98
C GLY A 332 -9.87 23.97 9.64
N TYR A 333 -9.85 23.28 10.78
CA TYR A 333 -8.62 22.97 11.51
C TYR A 333 -7.72 22.05 10.66
N LEU A 334 -6.41 22.27 10.70
CA LEU A 334 -5.46 21.43 9.97
C LEU A 334 -4.63 20.65 10.99
N PRO A 335 -4.94 19.35 11.20
CA PRO A 335 -4.16 18.51 12.10
C PRO A 335 -2.70 18.44 11.71
N SER A 336 -1.82 18.25 12.69
CA SER A 336 -0.37 18.20 12.46
C SER A 336 0.03 17.10 11.46
N GLU A 337 -0.69 15.97 11.48
CA GLU A 337 -0.44 14.80 10.61
C GLU A 337 -1.26 14.79 9.31
N ILE A 338 -1.97 15.87 8.96
CA ILE A 338 -2.83 15.87 7.76
C ILE A 338 -2.05 15.65 6.46
N GLN A 339 -0.83 16.17 6.36
CA GLN A 339 0.01 15.99 5.16
C GLN A 339 0.45 14.53 5.00
N SER A 340 0.84 13.88 6.11
CA SER A 340 1.13 12.45 6.15
C SER A 340 -0.10 11.66 5.68
N ALA A 341 -1.28 11.95 6.24
CA ALA A 341 -2.55 11.32 5.89
C ALA A 341 -2.90 11.45 4.40
N ILE A 342 -2.76 12.66 3.84
CA ILE A 342 -3.02 12.94 2.43
C ILE A 342 -2.03 12.19 1.54
N SER A 343 -0.75 12.13 1.93
CA SER A 343 0.28 11.40 1.17
C SER A 343 -0.05 9.90 1.09
N PHE A 344 -0.50 9.30 2.21
CA PHE A 344 -0.99 7.91 2.20
C PHE A 344 -2.20 7.75 1.30
N LEU A 345 -3.18 8.66 1.39
CA LEU A 345 -4.39 8.59 0.58
C LEU A 345 -4.07 8.68 -0.92
N GLN A 346 -3.20 9.61 -1.31
CA GLN A 346 -2.74 9.76 -2.69
C GLN A 346 -2.07 8.48 -3.20
N HIS A 347 -1.19 7.89 -2.40
CA HIS A 347 -0.54 6.64 -2.75
C HIS A 347 -1.56 5.49 -2.94
N TYR A 348 -2.53 5.32 -2.05
CA TYR A 348 -3.60 4.33 -2.21
C TYR A 348 -4.44 4.57 -3.48
N LEU A 349 -4.72 5.84 -3.80
CA LEU A 349 -5.44 6.20 -5.02
C LEU A 349 -4.60 5.93 -6.27
N GLU A 350 -3.28 6.08 -6.21
CA GLU A 350 -2.37 5.74 -7.31
C GLU A 350 -2.32 4.23 -7.54
N GLU A 351 -2.08 3.43 -6.50
CA GLU A 351 -2.06 1.96 -6.58
C GLU A 351 -3.40 1.40 -7.09
N GLY A 352 -4.52 1.98 -6.63
CA GLY A 352 -5.87 1.60 -7.07
C GLY A 352 -6.29 2.14 -8.44
N ASN A 353 -5.42 2.86 -9.16
CA ASN A 353 -5.76 3.58 -10.40
C ASN A 353 -6.94 4.58 -10.27
N TYR A 354 -7.20 5.06 -9.06
CA TYR A 354 -8.21 6.06 -8.74
C TYR A 354 -7.67 7.50 -8.75
N HIS A 355 -6.36 7.73 -8.89
CA HIS A 355 -5.75 9.08 -8.87
C HIS A 355 -6.33 10.05 -9.92
N ASN A 356 -6.79 9.53 -11.06
CA ASN A 356 -7.47 10.34 -12.09
C ASN A 356 -8.93 10.65 -11.75
N ARG A 357 -9.52 9.87 -10.83
CA ARG A 357 -10.93 9.97 -10.43
C ARG A 357 -11.10 10.71 -9.11
N VAL A 358 -10.16 10.62 -8.17
CA VAL A 358 -10.24 11.30 -6.87
C VAL A 358 -9.15 12.35 -6.78
N LYS A 359 -9.54 13.60 -6.53
CA LYS A 359 -8.62 14.72 -6.30
C LYS A 359 -8.80 15.25 -4.90
N ILE A 360 -7.70 15.48 -4.20
CA ILE A 360 -7.70 15.94 -2.82
C ILE A 360 -7.22 17.38 -2.78
N TYR A 361 -7.92 18.20 -2.01
CA TYR A 361 -7.63 19.62 -1.82
C TYR A 361 -7.66 19.96 -0.32
N GLN A 362 -6.77 20.85 0.10
CA GLN A 362 -6.65 21.30 1.48
C GLN A 362 -6.61 22.83 1.54
N GLY A 363 -7.28 23.41 2.54
CA GLY A 363 -7.17 24.83 2.88
C GLY A 363 -8.50 25.59 2.86
N SER A 364 -8.44 26.86 3.29
CA SER A 364 -9.61 27.72 3.46
C SER A 364 -10.07 28.43 2.18
N ASN A 365 -9.18 28.60 1.19
CA ASN A 365 -9.46 29.31 -0.07
C ASN A 365 -9.72 28.37 -1.24
N ILE A 366 -10.42 27.25 -1.01
CA ILE A 366 -10.71 26.33 -2.10
C ILE A 366 -11.96 26.80 -2.84
N GLN A 367 -11.76 27.44 -3.98
CA GLN A 367 -12.85 27.77 -4.89
C GLN A 367 -13.20 26.54 -5.71
N VAL A 368 -14.48 26.13 -5.68
CA VAL A 368 -15.02 25.22 -6.68
C VAL A 368 -14.88 25.93 -8.02
N THR A 369 -13.96 25.47 -8.85
CA THR A 369 -13.83 25.99 -10.20
C THR A 369 -15.11 25.58 -10.93
N GLU A 370 -15.91 26.54 -11.38
CA GLU A 370 -17.08 26.27 -12.23
C GLU A 370 -16.65 25.37 -13.37
N SER A 371 -17.12 24.12 -13.38
CA SER A 371 -16.68 23.17 -14.38
C SER A 371 -17.48 23.36 -15.68
N LYS A 372 -16.92 22.81 -16.75
CA LYS A 372 -17.48 22.83 -18.10
C LYS A 372 -18.94 22.35 -18.06
N LYS A 373 -19.85 23.01 -18.81
CA LYS A 373 -21.29 22.70 -18.99
C LYS A 373 -21.68 21.23 -19.29
N LYS A 374 -20.73 20.29 -19.34
CA LYS A 374 -20.88 18.87 -19.69
C LYS A 374 -20.86 17.92 -18.49
N TYR A 375 -20.72 18.42 -17.26
CA TYR A 375 -20.72 17.59 -16.05
C TYR A 375 -21.94 17.86 -15.19
N GLN A 376 -22.55 16.79 -14.71
CA GLN A 376 -23.49 16.84 -13.62
C GLN A 376 -22.72 17.02 -12.30
N GLN A 377 -22.93 18.14 -11.62
CA GLN A 377 -22.18 18.51 -10.42
C GLN A 377 -22.93 18.18 -9.14
N TRP A 378 -22.25 17.50 -8.22
CA TRP A 378 -22.79 17.13 -6.92
C TRP A 378 -22.04 17.81 -5.79
N TYR A 379 -22.78 18.34 -4.83
CA TYR A 379 -22.27 18.92 -3.59
C TYR A 379 -22.62 18.01 -2.41
N ILE A 380 -21.63 17.68 -1.58
CA ILE A 380 -21.80 16.90 -0.36
C ILE A 380 -21.08 17.65 0.76
N GLY A 381 -21.79 18.27 1.71
CA GLY A 381 -21.14 19.13 2.72
C GLY A 381 -22.11 19.86 3.68
N PRO A 382 -21.59 20.62 4.67
CA PRO A 382 -22.34 21.10 5.83
C PRO A 382 -23.29 22.27 5.56
N GLU A 383 -22.89 23.23 4.72
CA GLU A 383 -23.69 24.44 4.48
C GLU A 383 -23.56 24.87 3.01
N MET A 384 -24.70 25.15 2.37
CA MET A 384 -24.77 25.34 0.93
C MET A 384 -24.08 26.63 0.47
N PRO A 385 -23.08 26.58 -0.42
CA PRO A 385 -22.70 27.77 -1.18
C PRO A 385 -23.82 28.11 -2.19
N ASP A 386 -23.97 29.40 -2.52
CA ASP A 386 -24.87 29.95 -3.57
C ASP A 386 -24.45 29.54 -5.00
N LEU A 387 -23.91 28.33 -5.17
CA LEU A 387 -23.51 27.75 -6.44
C LEU A 387 -24.72 27.06 -7.11
N LYS A 388 -24.84 27.27 -8.41
CA LYS A 388 -25.78 26.55 -9.30
C LYS A 388 -25.22 25.15 -9.58
N LEU A 389 -25.46 24.22 -8.66
CA LEU A 389 -25.05 22.81 -8.76
C LEU A 389 -26.29 21.93 -8.95
N ASP A 390 -26.13 20.82 -9.67
CA ASP A 390 -27.26 19.96 -10.07
C ASP A 390 -27.83 19.12 -8.93
N LYS A 391 -26.96 18.61 -8.02
CA LYS A 391 -27.39 17.90 -6.81
C LYS A 391 -26.67 18.40 -5.58
N LYS A 392 -27.38 18.40 -4.44
CA LYS A 392 -26.88 18.86 -3.14
C LYS A 392 -27.33 17.89 -2.05
N VAL A 393 -26.36 17.39 -1.28
CA VAL A 393 -26.56 16.51 -0.13
C VAL A 393 -25.91 17.19 1.08
N GLU A 394 -26.72 17.54 2.07
CA GLU A 394 -26.19 18.08 3.33
C GLU A 394 -25.50 16.96 4.10
N PHE A 395 -24.25 17.19 4.49
CA PHE A 395 -23.43 16.23 5.21
C PHE A 395 -22.42 16.92 6.12
N VAL A 396 -22.38 16.50 7.37
CA VAL A 396 -21.33 16.85 8.32
C VAL A 396 -20.71 15.55 8.80
N PHE A 397 -19.38 15.45 8.78
CA PHE A 397 -18.71 14.29 9.32
C PHE A 397 -19.04 14.18 10.82
N PRO A 398 -19.52 13.02 11.31
CA PRO A 398 -20.07 12.92 12.64
C PRO A 398 -18.99 12.95 13.73
N GLU A 399 -19.32 13.54 14.88
CA GLU A 399 -18.46 13.52 16.07
C GLU A 399 -18.35 12.09 16.65
N LEU A 400 -17.12 11.60 16.83
CA LEU A 400 -16.87 10.21 17.23
C LEU A 400 -16.61 10.02 18.74
N LYS A 401 -16.64 11.10 19.53
CA LYS A 401 -16.29 11.10 20.97
C LYS A 401 -17.13 10.12 21.80
N ASN A 402 -18.41 10.03 21.52
CA ASN A 402 -19.36 9.26 22.34
C ASN A 402 -19.58 7.82 21.85
N ILE A 403 -18.88 7.42 20.79
CA ILE A 403 -19.05 6.10 20.16
C ILE A 403 -17.90 5.19 20.57
N THR A 404 -18.26 4.02 21.11
CA THR A 404 -17.28 3.01 21.54
C THR A 404 -16.42 2.53 20.36
N LYS A 405 -15.19 2.08 20.64
CA LYS A 405 -14.25 1.60 19.62
C LYS A 405 -14.88 0.62 18.63
N SER A 406 -15.66 -0.34 19.13
CA SER A 406 -16.26 -1.39 18.32
C SER A 406 -17.46 -0.90 17.50
N ASN A 407 -18.15 0.16 17.94
CA ASN A 407 -19.36 0.65 17.27
C ASN A 407 -19.07 1.75 16.24
N ARG A 408 -17.88 2.37 16.27
CA ARG A 408 -17.50 3.44 15.31
C ARG A 408 -17.59 2.98 13.86
N CYS A 409 -17.11 1.77 13.57
CA CYS A 409 -17.09 1.25 12.20
C CYS A 409 -18.50 0.96 11.69
N PHE A 410 -19.36 0.35 12.51
CA PHE A 410 -20.78 0.14 12.14
C PHE A 410 -21.49 1.46 11.90
N PHE A 411 -21.33 2.41 12.81
CA PHE A 411 -21.96 3.72 12.68
C PHE A 411 -21.49 4.48 11.42
N LEU A 412 -20.18 4.47 11.14
CA LEU A 412 -19.64 5.10 9.94
C LEU A 412 -20.05 4.37 8.66
N ALA A 413 -20.19 3.04 8.69
CA ALA A 413 -20.72 2.26 7.56
C ALA A 413 -22.18 2.64 7.27
N ASP A 414 -23.03 2.76 8.30
CA ASP A 414 -24.42 3.21 8.17
C ASP A 414 -24.48 4.62 7.56
N VAL A 415 -23.57 5.52 7.97
CA VAL A 415 -23.46 6.88 7.40
C VAL A 415 -23.06 6.83 5.92
N ILE A 416 -22.14 5.94 5.53
CA ILE A 416 -21.77 5.75 4.12
C ILE A 416 -22.98 5.27 3.33
N ASP A 417 -23.68 4.23 3.78
CA ASP A 417 -24.82 3.68 3.06
C ASP A 417 -25.96 4.71 2.93
N ASP A 418 -26.30 5.46 4.00
CA ASP A 418 -27.28 6.55 3.95
C ASP A 418 -26.89 7.66 2.96
N LEU A 419 -25.62 8.06 2.91
CA LEU A 419 -25.14 9.04 1.93
C LEU A 419 -25.24 8.53 0.49
N ILE A 420 -24.84 7.28 0.26
CA ILE A 420 -24.91 6.66 -1.07
C ILE A 420 -26.36 6.54 -1.53
N GLU A 421 -27.27 6.13 -0.64
CA GLU A 421 -28.71 6.07 -0.93
C GLU A 421 -29.27 7.45 -1.27
N LYS A 422 -28.93 8.49 -0.50
CA LYS A 422 -29.32 9.88 -0.80
C LYS A 422 -28.82 10.34 -2.17
N ILE A 423 -27.57 10.04 -2.52
CA ILE A 423 -26.99 10.43 -3.81
C ILE A 423 -27.64 9.68 -4.98
N ALA A 424 -27.86 8.37 -4.81
CA ALA A 424 -28.39 7.48 -5.84
C ALA A 424 -29.90 7.60 -6.03
N GLY A 425 -30.65 7.92 -4.97
CA GLY A 425 -32.11 8.07 -4.97
C GLY A 425 -32.62 9.38 -5.56
N MET A 426 -31.74 10.37 -5.80
CA MET A 426 -32.14 11.65 -6.40
C MET A 426 -32.36 11.50 -7.91
N SER A 427 -33.58 11.75 -8.42
CA SER A 427 -33.84 11.85 -9.86
C SER A 427 -33.52 13.25 -10.40
N TYR A 428 -33.05 13.34 -11.65
CA TYR A 428 -33.03 14.60 -12.40
C TYR A 428 -34.45 14.88 -12.92
N TYR A 429 -34.94 16.10 -12.71
CA TYR A 429 -36.20 16.60 -13.25
C TYR A 429 -35.95 17.66 -14.32
#